data_AF-A0A853JV20-F1
#
_entry.id   AF-A0A853JV20-F1
#
_cell.length_a   1.000
_cell.length_b   1.000
_cell.length_c   1.000
_cell.angle_alpha   90.00
_cell.angle_beta   90.00
_cell.angle_gamma   90.00
#
_symmetry.space_group_name_H-M   'P 1'
#
loop_
_entity.id
_entity.type
_entity.pdbx_description
1 polymer ?
#
loop_
_entity_poly.entity_id
_entity_poly.type
_entity_poly.pdbx_seq_one_letter_code
_entity_poly.pdbx_strand_id
1 'polypeptide(L)'
;EYPSVTPRVPAAVWGEREVRDMYGLIPVGLPDERRLVLPDDWPDELYPLRKDSMDYRQRPAPTTDAETYEFINELGDKKNNVVPIGPLHVTSDEPGHFRLFVDGENIIDADYRLFYVHRGMEKLAETRMGYNEVTFLSDRVCGICGFAHSTAYTTSVENAMGIQVPERAQMIRAILLEVERLHSHLLNLGLACHFTGFDSGFMQFFRVRETSMKMAEILTGARKTYGLNLIGGIR
;
A
#
# COMPACT_ATOMS: atom_id res chain seq x y z
N GLU A 1 -22.47 -10.29 9.22
CA GLU A 1 -22.99 -9.78 7.93
C GLU A 1 -23.36 -8.31 8.07
N TYR A 2 -23.19 -7.51 7.04
CA TYR A 2 -23.62 -6.11 6.97
C TYR A 2 -24.02 -5.75 5.54
N PRO A 3 -24.92 -4.77 5.30
CA PRO A 3 -25.29 -4.39 3.94
C PRO A 3 -24.12 -3.70 3.23
N SER A 4 -23.79 -4.15 2.01
CA SER A 4 -22.73 -3.54 1.20
C SER A 4 -23.12 -2.12 0.76
N VAL A 5 -22.17 -1.19 0.86
CA VAL A 5 -22.29 0.16 0.29
C VAL A 5 -21.71 0.27 -1.11
N THR A 6 -20.94 -0.73 -1.57
CA THR A 6 -20.31 -0.77 -2.90
C THR A 6 -21.28 -0.51 -4.05
N PRO A 7 -22.53 -1.05 -4.07
CA PRO A 7 -23.50 -0.74 -5.12
C PRO A 7 -23.85 0.76 -5.27
N ARG A 8 -23.63 1.55 -4.22
CA ARG A 8 -23.83 3.01 -4.23
C ARG A 8 -22.52 3.78 -4.38
N VAL A 9 -21.45 3.25 -3.80
CA VAL A 9 -20.11 3.86 -3.79
C VAL A 9 -19.10 2.82 -4.27
N PRO A 10 -18.86 2.70 -5.59
CA PRO A 10 -17.98 1.66 -6.15
C PRO A 10 -16.58 1.64 -5.54
N ALA A 11 -16.06 2.80 -5.12
CA ALA A 11 -14.74 2.90 -4.46
C ALA A 11 -14.65 2.16 -3.12
N ALA A 12 -15.78 1.81 -2.49
CA ALA A 12 -15.79 1.05 -1.24
C ALA A 12 -15.42 -0.43 -1.42
N VAL A 13 -15.39 -0.94 -2.66
CA VAL A 13 -15.18 -2.35 -2.97
C VAL A 13 -13.89 -2.91 -2.36
N TRP A 14 -12.80 -2.13 -2.35
CA TRP A 14 -11.55 -2.56 -1.73
C TRP A 14 -11.68 -2.70 -0.22
N GLY A 15 -12.23 -1.70 0.45
CA GLY A 15 -12.41 -1.73 1.91
C GLY A 15 -13.33 -2.87 2.35
N GLU A 16 -14.43 -3.10 1.64
CA GLU A 16 -15.37 -4.18 1.97
C GLU A 16 -14.77 -5.58 1.73
N ARG A 17 -13.99 -5.75 0.64
CA ARG A 17 -13.27 -7.01 0.38
C ARG A 17 -12.14 -7.23 1.39
N GLU A 18 -11.36 -6.21 1.73
CA GLU A 18 -10.32 -6.29 2.76
C GLU A 18 -10.92 -6.65 4.12
N VAL A 19 -12.00 -5.99 4.52
CA VAL A 19 -12.69 -6.28 5.78
C VAL A 19 -13.19 -7.72 5.82
N ARG A 20 -13.71 -8.23 4.70
CA ARG A 20 -14.13 -9.63 4.60
C ARG A 20 -12.95 -10.59 4.71
N ASP A 21 -11.87 -10.34 3.98
CA ASP A 21 -10.68 -11.19 3.98
C ASP A 21 -9.97 -11.18 5.34
N MET A 22 -9.85 -10.02 5.99
CA MET A 22 -9.02 -9.86 7.19
C MET A 22 -9.78 -10.08 8.49
N TYR A 23 -11.09 -9.80 8.54
CA TYR A 23 -11.94 -9.93 9.74
C TYR A 23 -13.07 -10.95 9.62
N GLY A 24 -13.39 -11.44 8.42
CA GLY A 24 -14.50 -12.37 8.18
C GLY A 24 -15.89 -11.72 8.22
N LEU A 25 -15.97 -10.39 8.14
CA LEU A 25 -17.24 -9.69 8.08
C LEU A 25 -17.77 -9.71 6.63
N ILE A 26 -18.92 -10.34 6.42
CA ILE A 26 -19.48 -10.55 5.08
C ILE A 26 -20.36 -9.35 4.66
N PRO A 27 -19.97 -8.57 3.63
CA PRO A 27 -20.84 -7.57 3.00
C PRO A 27 -21.89 -8.25 2.10
N VAL A 28 -23.16 -7.99 2.37
CA VAL A 28 -24.28 -8.54 1.59
C VAL A 28 -24.58 -7.62 0.41
N GLY A 29 -24.54 -8.16 -0.81
CA GLY A 29 -24.76 -7.42 -2.05
C GLY A 29 -23.49 -6.80 -2.66
N LEU A 30 -22.31 -7.34 -2.30
CA LEU A 30 -21.04 -6.92 -2.88
C LEU A 30 -20.94 -7.42 -4.34
N PRO A 31 -20.66 -6.56 -5.34
CA PRO A 31 -20.58 -6.99 -6.74
C PRO A 31 -19.42 -7.94 -7.04
N ASP A 32 -18.23 -7.66 -6.50
CA ASP A 32 -17.03 -8.49 -6.66
C ASP A 32 -16.68 -9.19 -5.34
N GLU A 33 -17.05 -10.47 -5.25
CA GLU A 33 -16.80 -11.31 -4.09
C GLU A 33 -15.46 -12.07 -4.14
N ARG A 34 -14.53 -11.75 -5.04
CA ARG A 34 -13.20 -12.39 -5.04
C ARG A 34 -12.36 -11.89 -3.87
N ARG A 35 -11.45 -12.73 -3.36
CA ARG A 35 -10.48 -12.29 -2.33
C ARG A 35 -9.64 -11.13 -2.87
N LEU A 36 -9.27 -10.19 -2.01
CA LEU A 36 -8.45 -9.03 -2.34
C LEU A 36 -7.03 -9.20 -1.82
N VAL A 37 -6.89 -9.43 -0.50
CA VAL A 37 -5.59 -9.38 0.19
C VAL A 37 -5.01 -10.78 0.35
N LEU A 38 -5.85 -11.75 0.68
CA LEU A 38 -5.42 -13.11 0.95
C LEU A 38 -5.25 -13.92 -0.35
N PRO A 39 -4.30 -14.87 -0.37
CA PRO A 39 -4.19 -15.85 -1.43
C PRO A 39 -5.50 -16.62 -1.65
N ASP A 40 -5.72 -17.10 -2.88
CA ASP A 40 -6.93 -17.85 -3.22
C ASP A 40 -6.99 -19.19 -2.48
N ASP A 41 -5.83 -19.75 -2.16
CA ASP A 41 -5.63 -21.02 -1.48
C ASP A 41 -5.58 -20.89 0.07
N TRP A 42 -5.80 -19.67 0.58
CA TRP A 42 -5.82 -19.41 2.02
C TRP A 42 -6.98 -20.17 2.69
N PRO A 43 -6.77 -20.77 3.88
CA PRO A 43 -7.81 -21.55 4.54
C PRO A 43 -9.07 -20.72 4.83
N ASP A 44 -10.23 -21.31 4.55
CA ASP A 44 -11.50 -20.72 4.96
C ASP A 44 -11.59 -20.62 6.49
N GLU A 45 -12.38 -19.66 6.97
CA GLU A 45 -12.57 -19.33 8.40
C GLU A 45 -11.31 -18.82 9.13
N LEU A 46 -10.21 -18.62 8.41
CA LEU A 46 -8.96 -18.07 8.95
C LEU A 46 -8.80 -16.58 8.57
N TYR A 47 -8.95 -15.69 9.54
CA TYR A 47 -9.01 -14.24 9.37
C TYR A 47 -7.89 -13.56 10.16
N PRO A 48 -6.81 -13.06 9.53
CA PRO A 48 -5.61 -12.64 10.26
C PRO A 48 -5.81 -11.55 11.31
N LEU A 49 -6.70 -10.58 11.09
CA LEU A 49 -6.94 -9.47 12.03
C LEU A 49 -8.02 -9.80 13.06
N ARG A 50 -8.66 -10.97 12.95
CA ARG A 50 -9.60 -11.44 13.95
C ARG A 50 -8.85 -12.08 15.12
N LYS A 51 -9.16 -11.64 16.35
CA LYS A 51 -8.38 -11.96 17.58
C LYS A 51 -8.40 -13.44 17.96
N ASP A 52 -9.51 -14.09 17.69
CA ASP A 52 -9.82 -15.48 18.03
C ASP A 52 -9.55 -16.47 16.87
N SER A 53 -9.05 -16.00 15.73
CA SER A 53 -8.95 -16.83 14.52
C SER A 53 -7.62 -17.57 14.37
N MET A 54 -6.47 -16.94 14.68
CA MET A 54 -5.16 -17.59 14.51
C MET A 54 -4.08 -17.02 15.42
N ASP A 55 -3.08 -17.86 15.76
CA ASP A 55 -1.82 -17.38 16.33
C ASP A 55 -1.07 -16.57 15.25
N TYR A 56 -0.57 -15.39 15.62
CA TYR A 56 0.18 -14.53 14.72
C TYR A 56 1.49 -15.16 14.20
N ARG A 57 2.00 -16.22 14.87
CA ARG A 57 3.16 -17.00 14.42
C ARG A 57 2.81 -18.07 13.40
N GLN A 58 1.53 -18.40 13.28
CA GLN A 58 1.07 -19.42 12.35
C GLN A 58 1.07 -18.84 10.94
N ARG A 59 1.76 -19.53 10.04
CA ARG A 59 1.66 -19.29 8.60
C ARG A 59 1.04 -20.55 7.98
N PRO A 60 -0.17 -20.46 7.42
CA PRO A 60 -0.75 -21.57 6.68
C PRO A 60 0.20 -22.06 5.59
N ALA A 61 0.30 -23.37 5.42
CA ALA A 61 1.01 -23.94 4.29
C ALA A 61 0.22 -23.63 3.01
N PRO A 62 0.89 -23.30 1.90
CA PRO A 62 0.21 -23.20 0.62
C PRO A 62 -0.41 -24.56 0.29
N THR A 63 -1.64 -24.55 -0.21
CA THR A 63 -2.37 -25.77 -0.57
C THR A 63 -2.26 -26.11 -2.04
N THR A 64 -1.98 -25.12 -2.90
CA THR A 64 -1.81 -25.32 -4.35
C THR A 64 -0.75 -24.39 -4.95
N ASP A 65 0.05 -24.92 -5.88
CA ASP A 65 1.04 -24.12 -6.65
C ASP A 65 0.41 -23.40 -7.87
N ALA A 66 -0.87 -23.63 -8.16
CA ALA A 66 -1.57 -23.04 -9.29
C ALA A 66 -2.38 -21.81 -8.87
N GLU A 67 -2.22 -20.69 -9.59
CA GLU A 67 -3.12 -19.53 -9.44
C GLU A 67 -4.54 -19.93 -9.90
N THR A 68 -5.52 -19.76 -9.00
CA THR A 68 -6.94 -20.05 -9.27
C THR A 68 -7.77 -18.79 -9.48
N TYR A 69 -7.13 -17.62 -9.45
CA TYR A 69 -7.79 -16.33 -9.67
C TYR A 69 -8.42 -16.24 -11.07
N GLU A 70 -9.74 -16.11 -11.10
CA GLU A 70 -10.49 -15.87 -12.33
C GLU A 70 -10.51 -14.38 -12.64
N PHE A 71 -10.02 -14.03 -13.84
CA PHE A 71 -10.11 -12.67 -14.35
C PHE A 71 -11.40 -12.48 -15.14
N ILE A 72 -12.16 -11.45 -14.79
CA ILE A 72 -13.50 -11.17 -15.29
C ILE A 72 -13.41 -10.05 -16.34
N ASN A 73 -14.06 -10.26 -17.48
CA ASN A 73 -14.27 -9.23 -18.51
C ASN A 73 -15.74 -8.81 -18.44
N GLU A 74 -16.03 -7.73 -17.72
CA GLU A 74 -17.40 -7.23 -17.52
C GLU A 74 -17.89 -6.44 -18.74
N LEU A 75 -17.00 -5.70 -19.40
CA LEU A 75 -17.37 -4.75 -20.46
C LEU A 75 -17.14 -5.28 -21.89
N GLY A 76 -16.41 -6.40 -22.05
CA GLY A 76 -16.00 -6.91 -23.35
C GLY A 76 -16.60 -8.27 -23.73
N ASP A 77 -16.42 -8.64 -25.00
CA ASP A 77 -16.79 -9.95 -25.51
C ASP A 77 -15.69 -10.99 -25.25
N LYS A 78 -16.08 -12.27 -25.18
CA LYS A 78 -15.14 -13.41 -25.07
C LYS A 78 -14.15 -13.53 -26.22
N LYS A 79 -14.34 -12.77 -27.31
CA LYS A 79 -13.47 -12.72 -28.48
C LYS A 79 -12.35 -11.67 -28.35
N ASN A 80 -12.40 -10.81 -27.35
CA ASN A 80 -11.40 -9.77 -27.15
C ASN A 80 -10.04 -10.41 -26.84
N ASN A 81 -8.98 -9.82 -27.39
CA ASN A 81 -7.64 -10.29 -27.11
C ASN A 81 -7.27 -9.93 -25.68
N VAL A 82 -6.61 -10.86 -25.00
CA VAL A 82 -6.15 -10.67 -23.62
C VAL A 82 -4.67 -10.37 -23.64
N VAL A 83 -4.27 -9.24 -23.07
CA VAL A 83 -2.87 -8.86 -22.87
C VAL A 83 -2.56 -8.93 -21.38
N PRO A 84 -1.82 -9.97 -20.93
CA PRO A 84 -1.38 -10.05 -19.54
C PRO A 84 -0.16 -9.16 -19.30
N ILE A 85 -0.20 -8.38 -18.22
CA ILE A 85 0.92 -7.56 -17.74
C ILE A 85 1.17 -7.94 -16.28
N GLY A 86 2.37 -8.42 -15.99
CA GLY A 86 2.75 -8.88 -14.64
C GLY A 86 2.68 -10.40 -14.48
N PRO A 87 2.76 -10.91 -13.24
CA PRO A 87 2.91 -10.18 -11.97
C PRO A 87 4.26 -9.45 -11.84
N LEU A 88 5.27 -9.87 -12.60
CA LEU A 88 6.54 -9.17 -12.77
C LEU A 88 6.61 -8.58 -14.17
N HIS A 89 6.63 -7.26 -14.28
CA HIS A 89 6.76 -6.57 -15.57
C HIS A 89 7.74 -5.41 -15.44
N VAL A 90 8.51 -5.14 -16.50
CA VAL A 90 9.59 -4.12 -16.49
C VAL A 90 9.06 -2.71 -16.18
N THR A 91 7.80 -2.45 -16.53
CA THR A 91 7.16 -1.13 -16.29
C THR A 91 6.44 -1.05 -14.94
N SER A 92 6.43 -2.12 -14.14
CA SER A 92 5.72 -2.16 -12.86
C SER A 92 6.73 -2.14 -11.72
N ASP A 93 6.75 -1.04 -10.96
CA ASP A 93 7.62 -0.88 -9.78
C ASP A 93 7.18 -1.79 -8.62
N GLU A 94 5.88 -2.10 -8.55
CA GLU A 94 5.29 -3.03 -7.59
C GLU A 94 4.67 -4.25 -8.30
N PRO A 95 4.72 -5.45 -7.68
CA PRO A 95 4.09 -6.63 -8.25
C PRO A 95 2.57 -6.50 -8.32
N GLY A 96 2.05 -6.60 -9.53
CA GLY A 96 0.63 -6.58 -9.83
C GLY A 96 0.38 -7.30 -11.14
N HIS A 97 -0.65 -8.14 -11.17
CA HIS A 97 -1.04 -8.89 -12.36
C HIS A 97 -2.29 -8.25 -12.95
N PHE A 98 -2.12 -7.60 -14.08
CA PHE A 98 -3.18 -6.94 -14.82
C PHE A 98 -3.51 -7.78 -16.06
N ARG A 99 -4.81 -8.00 -16.31
CA ARG A 99 -5.29 -8.51 -17.59
C ARG A 99 -6.08 -7.41 -18.28
N LEU A 100 -5.53 -6.96 -19.40
CA LEU A 100 -6.20 -6.00 -20.27
C LEU A 100 -6.96 -6.75 -21.35
N PHE A 101 -8.24 -6.41 -21.50
CA PHE A 101 -9.09 -6.90 -22.58
C PHE A 101 -9.13 -5.84 -23.67
N VAL A 102 -8.61 -6.18 -24.85
CA VAL A 102 -8.30 -5.22 -25.91
C VAL A 102 -9.03 -5.59 -27.21
N ASP A 103 -9.56 -4.57 -27.88
CA ASP A 103 -10.01 -4.63 -29.28
C ASP A 103 -9.15 -3.69 -30.13
N GLY A 104 -8.26 -4.29 -30.92
CA GLY A 104 -7.23 -3.56 -31.66
C GLY A 104 -6.27 -2.83 -30.73
N GLU A 105 -6.37 -1.49 -30.70
CA GLU A 105 -5.57 -0.61 -29.84
C GLU A 105 -6.36 -0.07 -28.64
N ASN A 106 -7.68 -0.34 -28.56
CA ASN A 106 -8.54 0.18 -27.50
C ASN A 106 -8.64 -0.82 -26.36
N ILE A 107 -8.33 -0.37 -25.15
CA ILE A 107 -8.60 -1.13 -23.93
C ILE A 107 -10.09 -1.01 -23.62
N ILE A 108 -10.82 -2.13 -23.69
CA ILE A 108 -12.25 -2.20 -23.38
C ILE A 108 -12.46 -2.39 -21.89
N ASP A 109 -11.68 -3.28 -21.29
CA ASP A 109 -11.78 -3.62 -19.87
C ASP A 109 -10.41 -3.98 -19.30
N ALA A 110 -10.26 -3.85 -17.99
CA ALA A 110 -9.04 -4.16 -17.27
C ALA A 110 -9.36 -4.73 -15.90
N ASP A 111 -8.97 -5.99 -15.70
CA ASP A 111 -9.10 -6.66 -14.40
C ASP A 111 -7.71 -6.89 -13.81
N TYR A 112 -7.61 -6.86 -12.49
CA TYR A 112 -6.31 -6.85 -11.81
C TYR A 112 -6.32 -7.69 -10.53
N ARG A 113 -5.16 -8.29 -10.27
CA ARG A 113 -4.82 -8.98 -9.03
C ARG A 113 -3.62 -8.27 -8.42
N LEU A 114 -3.80 -7.78 -7.20
CA LEU A 114 -2.78 -7.06 -6.43
C LEU A 114 -2.45 -7.83 -5.15
N PHE A 115 -1.80 -7.17 -4.18
CA PHE A 115 -1.49 -7.69 -2.84
C PHE A 115 -0.50 -8.86 -2.79
N TYR A 116 0.24 -9.12 -3.88
CA TYR A 116 1.36 -10.07 -3.90
C TYR A 116 2.46 -9.75 -2.86
N VAL A 117 2.54 -8.50 -2.38
CA VAL A 117 3.50 -8.04 -1.34
C VAL A 117 2.77 -7.66 -0.04
N HIS A 118 1.69 -8.35 0.30
CA HIS A 118 1.08 -8.18 1.62
C HIS A 118 2.02 -8.68 2.72
N ARG A 119 2.40 -7.78 3.65
CA ARG A 119 3.41 -8.03 4.70
C ARG A 119 2.83 -8.29 6.09
N GLY A 120 1.51 -8.25 6.26
CA GLY A 120 0.86 -8.44 7.57
C GLY A 120 1.26 -7.40 8.62
N MET A 121 1.56 -6.16 8.20
CA MET A 121 2.10 -5.11 9.08
C MET A 121 1.17 -4.78 10.25
N GLU A 122 -0.14 -4.77 10.01
CA GLU A 122 -1.14 -4.49 11.05
C GLU A 122 -1.16 -5.57 12.14
N LYS A 123 -1.12 -6.85 11.75
CA LYS A 123 -1.05 -7.96 12.70
C LYS A 123 0.24 -7.92 13.53
N LEU A 124 1.36 -7.55 12.89
CA LEU A 124 2.63 -7.36 13.58
C LEU A 124 2.56 -6.22 14.60
N ALA A 125 1.98 -5.08 14.21
CA ALA A 125 1.79 -3.92 15.08
C ALA A 125 0.94 -4.26 16.30
N GLU A 126 -0.12 -5.05 16.13
CA GLU A 126 -1.03 -5.45 17.20
C GLU A 126 -0.39 -6.39 18.24
N THR A 127 0.51 -7.28 17.80
CA THR A 127 0.90 -8.45 18.61
C THR A 127 2.30 -8.35 19.22
N ARG A 128 3.24 -7.72 18.52
CA ARG A 128 4.67 -7.74 18.89
C ARG A 128 5.25 -6.38 19.20
N MET A 129 4.52 -5.29 18.94
CA MET A 129 5.08 -3.95 19.00
C MET A 129 4.33 -3.09 20.02
N GLY A 130 5.09 -2.33 20.81
CA GLY A 130 4.53 -1.24 21.60
C GLY A 130 4.16 -0.05 20.71
N TYR A 131 3.33 0.86 21.23
CA TYR A 131 2.86 2.04 20.49
C TYR A 131 3.99 2.88 19.86
N ASN A 132 5.11 3.05 20.56
CA ASN A 132 6.29 3.77 20.04
C ASN A 132 7.09 2.95 19.02
N GLU A 133 7.02 1.63 19.05
CA GLU A 133 7.73 0.78 18.09
C GLU A 133 7.01 0.75 16.73
N VAL A 134 5.68 0.90 16.75
CA VAL A 134 4.86 0.99 15.54
C VAL A 134 5.22 2.20 14.68
N THR A 135 5.74 3.30 15.26
CA THR A 135 6.21 4.45 14.46
C THR A 135 7.32 4.04 13.47
N PHE A 136 8.25 3.19 13.90
CA PHE A 136 9.31 2.65 13.03
C PHE A 136 8.78 1.65 11.99
N LEU A 137 7.69 0.94 12.31
CA LEU A 137 7.03 0.07 11.34
C LEU A 137 6.32 0.91 10.26
N SER A 138 5.61 1.96 10.68
CA SER A 138 4.85 2.84 9.78
C SER A 138 5.73 3.56 8.76
N ASP A 139 6.98 3.90 9.10
CA ASP A 139 7.99 4.43 8.18
C ASP A 139 8.28 3.50 6.98
N ARG A 140 7.91 2.21 7.09
CA ARG A 140 8.15 1.18 6.05
C ARG A 140 6.90 0.78 5.28
N VAL A 141 5.77 1.46 5.52
CA VAL A 141 4.53 1.23 4.76
C VAL A 141 4.76 1.58 3.30
N CYS A 142 5.27 2.78 3.03
CA CYS A 142 5.71 3.21 1.71
C CYS A 142 7.23 3.35 1.67
N GLY A 143 7.88 2.86 0.59
CA GLY A 143 9.32 3.05 0.36
C GLY A 143 9.71 4.50 0.02
N ILE A 144 8.72 5.37 -0.19
CA ILE A 144 8.91 6.76 -0.60
C ILE A 144 8.48 7.71 0.51
N CYS A 145 7.23 7.74 0.94
CA CYS A 145 6.71 8.70 1.92
C CYS A 145 6.63 8.15 3.35
N GLY A 146 7.70 7.50 3.83
CA GLY A 146 7.73 6.85 5.14
C GLY A 146 7.42 7.79 6.31
N PHE A 147 8.00 9.00 6.31
CA PHE A 147 7.82 9.96 7.39
C PHE A 147 6.39 10.51 7.48
N ALA A 148 5.70 10.62 6.35
CA ALA A 148 4.28 10.96 6.29
C ALA A 148 3.43 9.89 6.98
N HIS A 149 3.73 8.60 6.76
CA HIS A 149 3.03 7.51 7.43
C HIS A 149 3.28 7.50 8.95
N SER A 150 4.53 7.68 9.38
CA SER A 150 4.80 7.74 10.83
C SER A 150 4.23 8.98 11.49
N THR A 151 4.23 10.12 10.81
CA THR A 151 3.59 11.34 11.32
C THR A 151 2.07 11.19 11.40
N ALA A 152 1.44 10.55 10.40
CA ALA A 152 0.00 10.28 10.42
C ALA A 152 -0.36 9.35 11.59
N TYR A 153 0.43 8.30 11.81
CA TYR A 153 0.23 7.39 12.95
C TYR A 153 0.42 8.11 14.29
N THR A 154 1.53 8.83 14.52
CA THR A 154 1.75 9.53 15.79
C THR A 154 0.70 10.59 16.05
N THR A 155 0.34 11.39 15.04
CA THR A 155 -0.69 12.44 15.16
C THR A 155 -2.05 11.82 15.50
N SER A 156 -2.40 10.67 14.92
CA SER A 156 -3.64 9.96 15.24
C SER A 156 -3.69 9.51 16.69
N VAL A 157 -2.58 8.96 17.21
CA VAL A 157 -2.47 8.53 18.61
C VAL A 157 -2.47 9.73 19.56
N GLU A 158 -1.71 10.79 19.23
CA GLU A 158 -1.64 12.03 20.02
C GLU A 158 -3.02 12.69 20.13
N ASN A 159 -3.77 12.77 19.03
CA ASN A 159 -5.14 13.29 19.02
C ASN A 159 -6.09 12.43 19.85
N ALA A 160 -6.01 11.09 19.73
CA ALA A 160 -6.84 10.18 20.50
C ALA A 160 -6.57 10.27 22.01
N MET A 161 -5.34 10.54 22.42
CA MET A 161 -4.93 10.68 23.82
C MET A 161 -4.98 12.13 24.34
N GLY A 162 -5.29 13.12 23.49
CA GLY A 162 -5.28 14.54 23.85
C GLY A 162 -3.89 15.09 24.18
N ILE A 163 -2.82 14.49 23.63
CA ILE A 163 -1.44 14.90 23.89
C ILE A 163 -1.11 16.14 23.05
N GLN A 164 -0.65 17.20 23.72
CA GLN A 164 -0.17 18.43 23.06
C GLN A 164 1.32 18.31 22.76
N VAL A 165 1.66 18.23 21.47
CA VAL A 165 3.05 18.15 21.00
C VAL A 165 3.70 19.54 21.06
N PRO A 166 4.94 19.67 21.57
CA PRO A 166 5.66 20.95 21.59
C PRO A 166 5.80 21.57 20.19
N GLU A 167 5.66 22.90 20.10
CA GLU A 167 5.73 23.64 18.83
C GLU A 167 7.03 23.36 18.05
N ARG A 168 8.16 23.25 18.76
CA ARG A 168 9.45 22.90 18.14
C ARG A 168 9.38 21.53 17.43
N ALA A 169 8.73 20.54 18.04
CA ALA A 169 8.60 19.22 17.43
C ALA A 169 7.67 19.25 16.21
N GLN A 170 6.58 20.03 16.27
CA GLN A 170 5.71 20.25 15.11
C GLN A 170 6.47 20.89 13.94
N MET A 171 7.31 21.88 14.22
CA MET A 171 8.13 22.55 13.21
C MET A 171 9.14 21.59 12.56
N ILE A 172 9.81 20.75 13.35
CA ILE A 172 10.75 19.76 12.81
C ILE A 172 10.00 18.72 11.95
N ARG A 173 8.81 18.26 12.38
CA ARG A 173 7.97 17.37 11.57
C ARG A 173 7.62 18.03 10.24
N ALA A 174 7.20 19.30 10.24
CA ALA A 174 6.86 20.03 9.02
C ALA A 174 8.07 20.13 8.06
N ILE A 175 9.26 20.47 8.56
CA ILE A 175 10.47 20.54 7.73
C ILE A 175 10.78 19.18 7.09
N LEU A 176 10.73 18.09 7.87
CA LEU A 176 11.01 16.75 7.37
C LEU A 176 9.94 16.26 6.37
N LEU A 177 8.67 16.57 6.60
CA LEU A 177 7.59 16.28 5.65
C LEU A 177 7.80 16.99 4.32
N GLU A 178 8.25 18.25 4.33
CA GLU A 178 8.50 18.98 3.08
C GLU A 178 9.76 18.50 2.36
N VAL A 179 10.82 18.08 3.08
CA VAL A 179 11.97 17.40 2.48
C VAL A 179 11.56 16.08 1.83
N GLU A 180 10.69 15.31 2.49
CA GLU A 180 10.14 14.06 1.96
C GLU A 180 9.25 14.30 0.74
N ARG A 181 8.40 15.32 0.79
CA ARG A 181 7.53 15.74 -0.32
C ARG A 181 8.36 16.08 -1.56
N LEU A 182 9.43 16.86 -1.41
CA LEU A 182 10.33 17.22 -2.51
C LEU A 182 10.92 15.98 -3.18
N HIS A 183 11.52 15.06 -2.41
CA HIS A 183 12.10 13.86 -3.02
C HIS A 183 11.04 12.95 -3.66
N SER A 184 9.79 12.99 -3.15
CA SER A 184 8.70 12.12 -3.60
C SER A 184 8.17 12.57 -4.95
N HIS A 185 7.93 13.88 -5.10
CA HIS A 185 7.52 14.43 -6.38
C HIS A 185 8.62 14.36 -7.44
N LEU A 186 9.89 14.58 -7.06
CA LEU A 186 11.01 14.42 -7.98
C LEU A 186 11.16 12.99 -8.49
N LEU A 187 10.88 11.98 -7.65
CA LEU A 187 10.84 10.59 -8.07
C LEU A 187 9.74 10.37 -9.12
N ASN A 188 8.51 10.80 -8.83
CA ASN A 188 7.37 10.64 -9.75
C ASN A 188 7.60 11.35 -11.09
N LEU A 189 8.16 12.56 -11.07
CA LEU A 189 8.52 13.27 -12.31
C LEU A 189 9.60 12.54 -13.10
N GLY A 190 10.61 12.01 -12.42
CA GLY A 190 11.63 11.19 -13.06
C GLY A 190 11.04 9.96 -13.74
N LEU A 191 10.22 9.20 -13.02
CA LEU A 191 9.55 8.00 -13.54
C LEU A 191 8.63 8.32 -14.72
N ALA A 192 7.86 9.41 -14.64
CA ALA A 192 7.03 9.86 -15.76
C ALA A 192 7.87 10.14 -17.02
N CYS A 193 9.02 10.81 -16.88
CA CYS A 193 9.95 11.01 -17.99
C CYS A 193 10.45 9.68 -18.57
N HIS A 194 10.85 8.73 -17.72
CA HIS A 194 11.33 7.42 -18.15
C HIS A 194 10.26 6.64 -18.95
N PHE A 195 9.02 6.58 -18.45
CA PHE A 195 7.94 5.87 -19.14
C PHE A 195 7.53 6.51 -20.47
N THR A 196 7.71 7.83 -20.62
CA THR A 196 7.52 8.52 -21.91
C THR A 196 8.72 8.41 -22.86
N GLY A 197 9.81 7.74 -22.45
CA GLY A 197 11.04 7.59 -23.24
C GLY A 197 12.02 8.78 -23.16
N PHE A 198 11.81 9.71 -22.23
CA PHE A 198 12.68 10.87 -22.03
C PHE A 198 13.70 10.64 -20.90
N ASP A 199 14.65 9.74 -21.13
CA ASP A 199 15.64 9.34 -20.12
C ASP A 199 16.56 10.47 -19.64
N SER A 200 16.82 11.46 -20.49
CA SER A 200 17.58 12.64 -20.07
C SER A 200 16.86 13.40 -18.95
N GLY A 201 15.53 13.50 -19.02
CA GLY A 201 14.71 14.08 -17.96
C GLY A 201 14.80 13.29 -16.67
N PHE A 202 14.67 11.96 -16.76
CA PHE A 202 14.83 11.05 -15.61
C PHE A 202 16.16 11.30 -14.88
N MET A 203 17.28 11.34 -15.61
CA MET A 203 18.61 11.56 -15.03
C MET A 203 18.72 12.94 -14.34
N GLN A 204 18.13 13.99 -14.92
CA GLN A 204 18.16 15.32 -14.33
C GLN A 204 17.33 15.41 -13.04
N PHE A 205 16.12 14.83 -13.03
CA PHE A 205 15.28 14.81 -11.83
C PHE A 205 15.92 13.98 -10.71
N PHE A 206 16.54 12.83 -11.03
CA PHE A 206 17.25 12.02 -10.05
C PHE A 206 18.50 12.73 -9.50
N ARG A 207 19.21 13.50 -10.32
CA ARG A 207 20.32 14.35 -9.85
C ARG A 207 19.86 15.38 -8.82
N VAL A 208 18.72 16.05 -9.04
CA VAL A 208 18.17 17.02 -8.08
C VAL A 208 17.59 16.32 -6.84
N ARG A 209 16.99 15.14 -7.03
CA ARG A 209 16.48 14.30 -5.94
C ARG A 209 17.58 13.92 -4.95
N GLU A 210 18.79 13.63 -5.44
CA GLU A 210 19.94 13.31 -4.59
C GLU A 210 20.28 14.46 -3.63
N THR A 211 20.18 15.72 -4.06
CA THR A 211 20.35 16.87 -3.16
C THR A 211 19.29 16.90 -2.06
N SER A 212 18.04 16.55 -2.38
CA SER A 212 16.96 16.47 -1.38
C SER A 212 17.19 15.33 -0.39
N MET A 213 17.66 14.17 -0.86
CA MET A 213 18.03 13.04 0.00
C MET A 213 19.25 13.36 0.87
N LYS A 214 20.20 14.18 0.38
CA LYS A 214 21.33 14.65 1.17
C LYS A 214 20.88 15.58 2.31
N MET A 215 19.86 16.42 2.09
CA MET A 215 19.25 17.21 3.17
C MET A 215 18.65 16.30 4.24
N ALA A 216 17.91 15.26 3.84
CA ALA A 216 17.38 14.27 4.78
C ALA A 216 18.49 13.55 5.57
N GLU A 217 19.60 13.21 4.91
CA GLU A 217 20.78 12.60 5.55
C GLU A 217 21.41 13.53 6.58
N ILE A 218 21.52 14.83 6.29
CA ILE A 218 22.05 15.83 7.24
C ILE A 218 21.15 15.97 8.46
N LEU A 219 19.82 15.96 8.27
CA LEU A 219 18.85 16.16 9.33
C LEU A 219 18.65 14.93 10.21
N THR A 220 18.73 13.74 9.64
CA THR A 220 18.29 12.49 10.30
C THR A 220 19.39 11.43 10.42
N GLY A 221 20.51 11.59 9.70
CA GLY A 221 21.53 10.56 9.52
C GLY A 221 21.16 9.49 8.49
N ALA A 222 19.92 9.49 7.99
CA ALA A 222 19.43 8.52 7.01
C ALA A 222 18.83 9.21 5.78
N ARG A 223 18.92 8.56 4.62
CA ARG A 223 18.34 9.08 3.36
C ARG A 223 16.87 8.70 3.18
N LYS A 224 16.45 7.62 3.85
CA LYS A 224 15.11 7.04 3.90
C LYS A 224 14.90 6.40 5.25
N THR A 225 13.64 6.18 5.62
CA THR A 225 13.24 5.55 6.90
C THR A 225 13.94 6.23 8.08
N TYR A 226 13.51 7.46 8.37
CA TYR A 226 14.21 8.36 9.29
C TYR A 226 14.16 7.90 10.75
N GLY A 227 13.08 7.23 11.17
CA GLY A 227 12.97 6.69 12.54
C GLY A 227 13.04 7.75 13.64
N LEU A 228 12.54 8.96 13.36
CA LEU A 228 12.60 10.10 14.29
C LEU A 228 11.31 10.34 15.07
N ASN A 229 10.16 9.92 14.54
CA ASN A 229 8.86 10.19 15.15
C ASN A 229 8.62 9.30 16.39
N LEU A 230 8.23 9.95 17.47
CA LEU A 230 7.77 9.32 18.71
C LEU A 230 6.42 9.93 19.10
N ILE A 231 5.63 9.21 19.89
CA ILE A 231 4.37 9.75 20.40
C ILE A 231 4.70 10.86 21.42
N GLY A 232 4.18 12.06 21.19
CA GLY A 232 4.45 13.26 21.98
C GLY A 232 5.55 14.15 21.42
N GLY A 233 6.19 13.78 20.29
CA GLY A 233 7.21 14.63 19.66
C GLY A 233 8.14 13.91 18.69
N ILE A 234 9.43 14.22 18.79
CA ILE A 234 10.52 13.68 17.98
C ILE A 234 11.65 13.25 18.94
N ARG A 235 12.43 12.25 18.53
CA ARG A 235 13.62 11.74 19.23
C ARG A 235 14.74 12.78 19.39
#